data_AF-A0A6H2FQJ3-F1
#
_entry.id   AF-A0A6H2FQJ3-F1
#
_cell.length_a   1.000
_cell.length_b   1.000
_cell.length_c   1.000
_cell.angle_alpha   90.00
_cell.angle_beta   90.00
_cell.angle_gamma   90.00
#
_symmetry.space_group_name_H-M   'P 1'
#
loop_
_entity.id
_entity.type
_entity.pdbx_description
1 polymer ?
#
loop_
_entity_poly.entity_id
_entity_poly.type
_entity_poly.pdbx_seq_one_letter_code
_entity_poly.pdbx_strand_id
1 'polypeptide(L)'
;MKSLLSQVYIKGSSIYIKSQSIPTTNHYVFTYTITIHNLGKKILQLISRYWSITNGNGKKIQVYDGGIIGKKPYVKPGNNFNHTNIIILETPIGIIEGHYIIIDENNNVYHVEIPIFRLAIKTHIH
;
A
#
# COMPACT_ATOMS: atom_id res chain seq x y z
N MET A 1 1.47 12.35 26.21
CA MET A 1 0.95 11.06 25.69
C MET A 1 1.27 10.98 24.20
N LYS A 2 1.95 9.95 23.69
CA LYS A 2 2.25 9.84 22.25
C LYS A 2 0.98 9.46 21.48
N SER A 3 0.68 10.17 20.39
CA SER A 3 -0.46 9.85 19.50
C SER A 3 -0.30 8.45 18.88
N LEU A 4 -1.39 7.69 18.72
CA LEU A 4 -1.38 6.36 18.10
C LEU A 4 -0.76 6.37 16.69
N LEU A 5 -0.89 7.49 15.96
CA LEU A 5 -0.30 7.67 14.64
C LEU A 5 1.25 7.56 14.67
N SER A 6 1.89 7.94 15.78
CA SER A 6 3.34 7.80 15.95
C SER A 6 3.80 6.37 16.24
N GLN A 7 2.87 5.43 16.38
CA GLN A 7 3.11 4.03 16.74
C GLN A 7 2.69 3.06 15.62
N VAL A 8 2.22 3.56 14.49
CA VAL A 8 1.92 2.76 13.31
C VAL A 8 2.93 3.13 12.22
N TYR A 9 3.69 2.14 11.78
CA TYR A 9 4.65 2.32 10.69
C TYR A 9 4.16 1.59 9.45
N ILE A 10 4.09 2.30 8.32
CA ILE A 10 3.68 1.73 7.04
C ILE A 10 4.81 1.87 6.03
N LYS A 11 5.06 0.79 5.29
CA LYS A 11 5.96 0.78 4.14
C LYS A 11 5.26 0.20 2.91
N GLY A 12 5.47 0.83 1.77
CA GLY A 12 5.15 0.29 0.46
C GLY A 12 6.41 -0.12 -0.29
N SER A 13 6.30 -1.17 -1.09
CA SER A 13 7.37 -1.63 -1.98
C SER A 13 6.77 -2.22 -3.24
N SER A 14 7.53 -2.23 -4.33
CA SER A 14 7.08 -2.75 -5.62
C SER A 14 8.17 -3.53 -6.34
N ILE A 15 7.73 -4.44 -7.20
CA ILE A 15 8.60 -5.26 -8.04
C ILE A 15 8.03 -5.27 -9.46
N TYR A 16 8.87 -4.96 -10.45
CA TYR A 16 8.54 -5.14 -11.86
C TYR A 16 8.65 -6.60 -12.28
N ILE A 17 7.62 -7.13 -12.92
CA ILE A 17 7.54 -8.54 -13.34
C ILE A 17 7.86 -8.63 -14.84
N LYS A 18 9.16 -8.73 -15.16
CA LYS A 18 9.66 -8.76 -16.55
C LYS A 18 9.01 -9.85 -17.39
N SER A 19 8.78 -11.04 -16.85
CA SER A 19 8.20 -12.18 -17.58
C SER A 19 6.73 -12.00 -17.96
N GLN A 20 6.01 -11.08 -17.31
CA GLN A 20 4.60 -10.78 -17.61
C GLN A 20 4.43 -9.45 -18.33
N SER A 21 5.53 -8.73 -18.59
CA SER A 21 5.51 -7.40 -19.16
C SER A 21 5.90 -7.42 -20.64
N ILE A 22 5.27 -6.56 -21.43
CA ILE A 22 5.52 -6.39 -22.86
C ILE A 22 5.73 -4.88 -23.11
N PRO A 23 6.97 -4.37 -22.95
CA PRO A 23 7.23 -2.93 -23.08
C PRO A 23 6.88 -2.36 -24.46
N THR A 24 6.99 -3.15 -25.53
CA THR A 24 6.67 -2.73 -26.91
C THR A 24 5.19 -2.39 -27.10
N THR A 25 4.31 -2.86 -26.22
CA THR A 25 2.87 -2.57 -26.25
C THR A 25 2.43 -1.76 -25.03
N ASN A 26 3.37 -1.10 -24.34
CA ASN A 26 3.10 -0.34 -23.11
C ASN A 26 2.43 -1.20 -22.02
N HIS A 27 2.83 -2.46 -21.86
CA HIS A 27 2.27 -3.36 -20.86
C HIS A 27 3.29 -3.64 -19.76
N TYR A 28 3.21 -2.92 -18.64
CA TYR A 28 4.16 -3.05 -17.53
C TYR A 28 3.46 -3.63 -16.31
N VAL A 29 3.83 -4.86 -15.94
CA VAL A 29 3.26 -5.55 -14.78
C VAL A 29 4.13 -5.32 -13.56
N PHE A 30 3.50 -4.88 -12.48
CA PHE A 30 4.11 -4.71 -11.17
C PHE A 30 3.35 -5.52 -10.12
N THR A 31 4.08 -6.09 -9.16
CA THR A 31 3.51 -6.38 -7.85
C THR A 31 3.84 -5.23 -6.90
N TYR A 32 2.93 -4.94 -5.98
CA TYR A 32 3.20 -4.05 -4.87
C TYR A 32 2.78 -4.69 -3.55
N THR A 33 3.61 -4.50 -2.53
CA THR A 33 3.39 -5.01 -1.18
C THR A 33 3.35 -3.84 -0.22
N ILE A 34 2.26 -3.74 0.53
CA ILE A 34 2.10 -2.78 1.62
C ILE A 34 2.19 -3.55 2.93
N THR A 35 3.07 -3.11 3.83
CA THR A 35 3.22 -3.66 5.17
C THR A 35 2.88 -2.60 6.21
N ILE A 36 1.99 -2.95 7.13
CA ILE A 36 1.69 -2.17 8.34
C ILE A 36 2.33 -2.87 9.54
N HIS A 37 3.05 -2.12 10.34
CA HIS A 37 3.67 -2.55 11.59
C HIS A 37 2.98 -1.83 12.75
N ASN A 38 2.44 -2.60 13.68
CA ASN A 38 1.91 -2.05 14.93
C ASN A 38 3.02 -2.01 15.98
N LEU A 39 3.62 -0.83 16.16
CA LEU A 39 4.65 -0.56 17.17
C LEU A 39 4.04 -0.05 18.49
N GLY A 40 2.71 -0.01 18.57
CA GLY A 40 1.96 0.44 19.73
C GLY A 40 1.71 -0.66 20.75
N LYS A 41 0.86 -0.33 21.73
CA LYS A 41 0.45 -1.25 22.81
C LYS A 41 -0.98 -1.79 22.65
N LYS A 42 -1.74 -1.25 21.71
CA LYS A 42 -3.14 -1.61 21.45
C LYS A 42 -3.27 -2.53 20.25
N ILE A 43 -4.31 -3.36 20.21
CA ILE A 43 -4.65 -4.09 18.99
C ILE A 43 -5.27 -3.11 17.99
N LEU A 44 -4.89 -3.23 16.72
CA LEU A 44 -5.44 -2.44 15.63
C LEU A 44 -6.27 -3.32 14.70
N GLN A 45 -7.39 -2.83 14.21
CA GLN A 45 -8.17 -3.48 13.16
C GLN A 45 -8.18 -2.60 11.91
N LEU A 46 -7.83 -3.18 10.75
CA LEU A 46 -7.94 -2.48 9.48
C LEU A 46 -9.38 -2.57 8.97
N ILE A 47 -9.99 -1.41 8.76
CA ILE A 47 -11.40 -1.29 8.37
C ILE A 47 -11.55 -1.13 6.86
N SER A 48 -10.77 -0.24 6.26
CA SER A 48 -10.79 0.00 4.82
C SER A 48 -9.48 0.60 4.34
N ARG A 49 -9.31 0.61 3.02
CA ARG A 49 -8.16 1.21 2.35
C ARG A 49 -8.59 2.01 1.14
N TYR A 50 -7.82 3.04 0.84
CA TYR A 50 -7.93 3.81 -0.37
C TYR A 50 -6.55 3.98 -0.98
N TRP A 51 -6.39 3.62 -2.26
CA TRP A 51 -5.20 3.93 -3.06
C TRP A 51 -5.57 4.80 -4.25
N SER A 52 -4.71 5.78 -4.54
CA SER A 52 -4.62 6.40 -5.86
C SER A 52 -3.30 6.00 -6.48
N ILE A 53 -3.37 5.44 -7.68
CA ILE A 53 -2.21 5.01 -8.44
C ILE A 53 -2.14 5.88 -9.68
N THR A 54 -1.10 6.68 -9.78
CA THR A 54 -0.90 7.61 -10.90
C THR A 54 0.24 7.09 -11.76
N ASN A 55 -0.02 6.83 -13.04
CA ASN A 55 1.00 6.39 -13.98
C ASN A 55 1.87 7.58 -14.47
N GLY A 56 2.91 7.31 -15.25
CA GLY A 56 3.84 8.33 -15.76
C GLY A 56 3.21 9.38 -16.67
N ASN A 57 2.02 9.12 -17.21
CA ASN A 57 1.26 10.05 -18.04
C ASN A 57 0.23 10.85 -17.24
N GLY A 58 0.18 10.69 -15.91
CA GLY A 58 -0.79 11.36 -15.05
C GLY A 58 -2.17 10.68 -14.98
N LYS A 59 -2.37 9.55 -15.65
CA LYS A 59 -3.63 8.77 -15.57
C LYS A 59 -3.74 8.15 -14.18
N LYS A 60 -4.88 8.38 -13.52
CA LYS A 60 -5.17 7.90 -12.17
C LYS A 60 -6.06 6.66 -12.19
N ILE A 61 -5.71 5.69 -11.35
CA ILE A 61 -6.53 4.53 -11.01
C ILE A 61 -6.81 4.62 -9.52
N GLN A 62 -8.08 4.56 -9.13
CA GLN A 62 -8.47 4.57 -7.72
C GLN A 62 -8.88 3.16 -7.31
N VAL A 63 -8.36 2.72 -6.17
CA VAL A 63 -8.71 1.45 -5.55
C VAL A 63 -9.32 1.77 -4.20
N TYR A 64 -10.61 1.49 -4.05
CA TYR A 64 -11.30 1.56 -2.77
C TYR A 64 -11.77 0.16 -2.40
N ASP A 65 -11.43 -0.30 -1.21
CA ASP A 65 -11.82 -1.63 -0.74
C ASP A 65 -12.16 -1.57 0.75
N GLY A 66 -13.38 -1.99 1.09
CA GLY A 66 -13.99 -1.97 2.42
C GLY A 66 -13.48 -3.07 3.37
N GLY A 67 -12.18 -3.36 3.28
CA GLY A 67 -11.52 -4.46 3.98
C GLY A 67 -10.81 -5.35 2.97
N ILE A 68 -9.49 -5.45 3.11
CA ILE A 68 -8.57 -6.19 2.24
C ILE A 68 -9.14 -7.59 1.98
N ILE A 69 -9.71 -7.82 0.78
CA ILE A 69 -10.26 -9.13 0.39
C ILE A 69 -11.37 -9.61 1.36
N GLY A 70 -12.24 -8.69 1.81
CA GLY A 70 -13.36 -8.99 2.71
C GLY A 70 -12.97 -9.35 4.15
N LYS A 71 -11.67 -9.37 4.48
CA LYS A 71 -11.17 -9.57 5.84
C LYS A 71 -10.79 -8.22 6.45
N LYS A 72 -11.20 -7.99 7.69
CA LYS A 72 -10.79 -6.86 8.53
C LYS A 72 -9.72 -7.34 9.50
N PRO A 73 -8.45 -7.43 9.08
CA PRO A 73 -7.40 -8.08 9.88
C PRO A 73 -7.12 -7.31 11.15
N TYR A 74 -6.84 -8.05 12.21
CA TYR A 74 -6.30 -7.52 13.46
C TYR A 74 -4.77 -7.58 13.43
N VAL A 75 -4.12 -6.50 13.84
CA VAL A 75 -2.67 -6.39 13.98
C VAL A 75 -2.36 -6.18 15.45
N LYS A 76 -1.86 -7.23 16.10
CA LYS A 76 -1.47 -7.18 17.52
C LYS A 76 -0.24 -6.27 17.73
N PRO A 77 -0.05 -5.74 18.95
CA PRO A 77 1.19 -5.07 19.35
C PRO A 77 2.43 -5.89 18.95
N GLY A 78 3.41 -5.24 18.32
CA GLY A 78 4.65 -5.87 17.85
C GLY A 78 4.54 -6.65 16.55
N ASN A 79 3.32 -6.92 16.06
CA ASN A 79 3.12 -7.68 14.83
C ASN A 79 3.01 -6.78 13.60
N ASN A 80 3.10 -7.42 12.43
CA ASN A 80 2.86 -6.79 11.15
C ASN A 80 1.77 -7.53 10.37
N PHE A 81 1.14 -6.80 9.45
CA PHE A 81 0.29 -7.35 8.42
C PHE A 81 0.78 -6.83 7.08
N ASN A 82 0.79 -7.70 6.07
CA ASN A 82 1.14 -7.32 4.71
C ASN A 82 0.13 -7.90 3.72
N HIS A 83 -0.01 -7.21 2.60
CA HIS A 83 -0.76 -7.72 1.46
C HIS A 83 -0.02 -7.35 0.17
N THR A 84 -0.11 -8.24 -0.81
CA THR A 84 0.51 -8.06 -2.13
C THR A 84 -0.56 -8.09 -3.20
N ASN A 85 -0.53 -7.11 -4.09
CA ASN A 85 -1.44 -6.99 -5.22
C ASN A 85 -0.63 -6.85 -6.52
N ILE A 86 -1.26 -7.16 -7.65
CA ILE A 86 -0.72 -6.97 -9.00
C ILE A 86 -1.40 -5.77 -9.64
N ILE A 87 -0.65 -4.99 -10.41
CA ILE A 87 -1.18 -3.92 -11.26
C ILE A 87 -0.45 -3.88 -12.60
N ILE A 88 -1.18 -3.47 -13.64
CA ILE A 88 -0.67 -3.25 -14.98
C ILE A 88 -0.69 -1.73 -15.23
N LEU A 89 0.45 -1.18 -15.64
CA LEU A 89 0.57 0.22 -16.05
C LEU A 89 0.90 0.32 -17.54
N GLU A 90 0.47 1.44 -18.13
CA GLU A 90 0.82 1.85 -19.50
C GLU A 90 2.22 2.49 -19.59
N THR A 91 2.89 2.67 -18.46
CA THR A 91 4.17 3.39 -18.36
C THR A 91 5.15 2.59 -17.47
N PRO A 92 6.48 2.72 -17.70
CA PRO A 92 7.49 2.02 -16.90
C PRO A 92 7.63 2.57 -15.47
N ILE A 93 6.87 3.62 -15.15
CA ILE A 93 6.85 4.30 -13.86
C ILE A 93 5.42 4.66 -13.44
N GLY A 94 5.17 4.67 -12.14
CA GLY A 94 4.00 5.26 -11.49
C GLY A 94 4.27 5.53 -10.02
N ILE A 95 3.30 6.13 -9.34
CA ILE A 95 3.30 6.37 -7.90
C ILE A 95 2.02 5.80 -7.28
N ILE A 96 2.13 5.33 -6.04
CA ILE A 96 1.00 4.95 -5.20
C ILE A 96 0.97 5.89 -4.00
N GLU A 97 -0.21 6.42 -3.71
CA GLU A 97 -0.54 7.22 -2.53
C GLU A 97 -1.88 6.77 -1.94
N GLY A 98 -2.14 7.10 -0.69
CA GLY A 98 -3.42 6.81 -0.04
C GLY A 98 -3.27 6.46 1.43
N HIS A 99 -4.31 5.88 2.02
CA HIS A 99 -4.39 5.67 3.46
C HIS A 99 -5.18 4.41 3.84
N TYR A 100 -4.98 3.98 5.08
CA TYR A 100 -5.90 3.07 5.77
C TYR A 100 -6.80 3.82 6.72
N ILE A 101 -8.01 3.26 6.90
CA ILE A 101 -8.83 3.50 8.08
C ILE A 101 -8.60 2.34 9.03
N ILE A 102 -8.15 2.65 10.25
CA ILE A 102 -7.96 1.68 11.31
C ILE A 102 -8.77 2.06 12.54
N ILE A 103 -9.13 1.07 13.35
CA ILE A 103 -9.68 1.29 14.69
C ILE A 103 -8.83 0.60 15.76
N ASP A 104 -8.84 1.14 16.98
CA ASP A 104 -8.30 0.45 18.15
C ASP A 104 -9.39 -0.37 18.88
N GLU A 105 -9.00 -1.06 19.96
CA GLU A 105 -9.91 -1.85 20.81
C GLU A 105 -11.05 -1.05 21.46
N ASN A 106 -10.96 0.29 21.49
CA ASN A 106 -12.00 1.19 22.01
C ASN A 106 -12.85 1.80 20.88
N ASN A 107 -12.74 1.29 19.65
CA ASN A 107 -13.39 1.80 18.44
C ASN A 107 -13.01 3.23 18.05
N ASN A 108 -11.87 3.76 18.54
CA ASN A 108 -11.38 5.04 18.05
C ASN A 108 -10.89 4.88 16.62
N VAL A 109 -11.30 5.77 15.73
CA VAL A 109 -10.95 5.73 14.30
C VAL A 109 -9.70 6.55 14.04
N TYR A 110 -8.79 6.02 13.23
CA TYR A 110 -7.57 6.70 12.80
C TYR A 110 -7.36 6.55 11.30
N HIS A 111 -6.93 7.63 10.67
CA HIS A 111 -6.44 7.65 9.30
C HIS A 111 -4.92 7.52 9.31
N VAL A 112 -4.39 6.50 8.66
CA VAL A 112 -2.94 6.29 8.57
C VAL A 112 -2.51 6.35 7.11
N GLU A 113 -1.81 7.42 6.78
CA GLU A 113 -1.24 7.64 5.46
C GLU A 113 -0.18 6.59 5.13
N ILE A 114 -0.16 6.17 3.87
CA ILE A 114 0.95 5.41 3.31
C ILE A 114 1.94 6.38 2.72
N PRO A 115 3.24 6.28 3.07
CA PRO A 115 4.26 7.04 2.39
C PRO A 115 4.23 6.77 0.88
N ILE A 116 4.22 7.83 0.08
CA ILE A 116 4.22 7.72 -1.38
C ILE A 116 5.40 6.84 -1.82
N PHE A 117 5.13 5.83 -2.64
CA PHE A 117 6.17 4.95 -3.17
C PHE A 117 5.97 4.71 -4.66
N ARG A 118 7.09 4.40 -5.33
CA ARG A 118 7.15 4.30 -6.79
C ARG A 118 6.87 2.86 -7.23
N LEU A 119 6.13 2.73 -8.32
CA LEU A 119 6.15 1.58 -9.22
C LEU A 119 7.18 1.93 -10.28
N ALA A 120 8.33 1.25 -10.33
CA ALA A 120 9.35 1.59 -11.30
C ALA A 120 10.16 0.36 -11.69
N ILE A 121 10.54 0.28 -12.97
CA ILE A 121 11.58 -0.65 -13.40
C ILE A 121 12.86 -0.24 -12.66
N LYS A 122 13.49 -1.18 -11.94
CA LYS A 122 14.80 -0.92 -11.34
C LYS A 122 15.81 -0.69 -12.46
N THR A 123 16.18 0.57 -12.67
CA THR A 123 17.35 0.93 -13.45
C THR A 123 18.56 0.87 -12.52
N HIS A 124 19.54 0.01 -12.83
CA HIS A 124 20.86 0.14 -12.21
C HIS A 124 21.45 1.46 -12.71
N ILE A 125 21.44 2.50 -11.87
CA ILE A 125 22.27 3.67 -12.08
C ILE A 125 23.59 3.33 -11.41
N HIS A 126 24.64 3.14 -12.22
CA HIS A 126 26.03 3.08 -11.77
C HIS A 126 26.55 4.50 -11.55
#